data_AF-A0A212PFQ0-F1
#
_entry.id   AF-A0A212PFQ0-F1
#
_cell.length_a   1.000
_cell.length_b   1.000
_cell.length_c   1.000
_cell.angle_alpha   90.00
_cell.angle_beta   90.00
_cell.angle_gamma   90.00
#
_symmetry.space_group_name_H-M   'P 1'
#
loop_
_entity.id
_entity.type
_entity.pdbx_description
1 polymer ?
#
loop_
_entity_poly.entity_id
_entity_poly.type
_entity_poly.pdbx_seq_one_letter_code
_entity_poly.pdbx_strand_id
1 'polypeptide(L)' 'MADAKEVLELMRNVARSRLDMLNNGVTFYDEGKKAFYAGEYRKKLDEIDRLIRRFSLKLVHSKEKESDRPES' A
#
# COMPACT_ATOMS: atom_id res chain seq x y z
N MET A 1 5.49 -18.77 3.23
CA MET A 1 5.48 -17.83 2.09
C MET A 1 4.53 -16.72 2.49
N ALA A 2 5.01 -15.49 2.67
CA ALA A 2 4.11 -14.36 2.95
C ALA A 2 3.28 -14.07 1.69
N ASP A 3 1.97 -13.95 1.85
CA ASP A 3 1.08 -13.60 0.73
C ASP A 3 1.47 -12.21 0.21
N ALA A 4 1.57 -12.04 -1.11
CA ALA A 4 1.97 -10.78 -1.73
C ALA A 4 1.08 -9.61 -1.28
N LYS A 5 -0.18 -9.90 -0.94
CA LYS A 5 -1.11 -8.94 -0.34
C LYS A 5 -0.69 -8.49 1.07
N GLU A 6 -0.31 -9.42 1.94
CA GLU A 6 0.14 -9.12 3.30
C GLU A 6 1.40 -8.24 3.29
N VAL A 7 2.32 -8.48 2.36
CA VAL A 7 3.52 -7.65 2.18
C VAL A 7 3.16 -6.22 1.79
N LEU A 8 2.21 -6.04 0.86
CA LEU A 8 1.73 -4.72 0.45
C LEU A 8 1.01 -3.99 1.59
N GLU A 9 0.22 -4.70 2.39
CA GLU A 9 -0.46 -4.13 3.57
C GLU A 9 0.55 -3.72 4.65
N LEU A 10 1.59 -4.54 4.89
CA LEU A 10 2.68 -4.19 5.80
C LEU A 10 3.41 -2.92 5.33
N MET A 11 3.76 -2.84 4.04
CA MET A 11 4.41 -1.66 3.46
C MET A 11 3.55 -0.39 3.60
N ARG A 12 2.23 -0.52 3.40
CA ARG A 12 1.26 0.57 3.60
C ARG A 12 1.27 1.06 5.04
N ASN A 13 1.25 0.14 6.00
CA ASN A 13 1.22 0.48 7.43
C ASN A 13 2.52 1.18 7.87
N VAL A 14 3.68 0.71 7.39
CA VAL A 14 4.97 1.36 7.66
C VAL A 14 5.01 2.79 7.09
N ALA A 15 4.56 2.98 5.85
CA ALA A 15 4.54 4.31 5.22
C ALA A 15 3.61 5.28 5.95
N ARG A 16 2.44 4.81 6.42
CA ARG A 16 1.52 5.61 7.27
C ARG A 16 2.16 6.01 8.59
N SER A 17 2.75 5.05 9.31
CA SER A 17 3.43 5.32 10.57
C SER A 17 4.52 6.37 10.41
N ARG A 18 5.32 6.28 9.34
CA ARG A 18 6.35 7.29 9.05
C ARG A 18 5.77 8.67 8.75
N LEU A 19 4.64 8.77 8.05
CA LEU A 19 3.96 10.05 7.84
C LEU A 19 3.45 10.66 9.14
N ASP A 20 2.88 9.84 10.02
CA ASP A 20 2.39 10.32 11.32
C ASP A 20 3.55 10.84 12.17
N MET A 21 4.69 10.13 12.18
CA MET A 21 5.91 10.61 12.86
C MET A 21 6.41 11.95 12.29
N LEU A 22 6.39 12.11 10.96
CA LEU A 22 6.80 13.34 10.30
C LEU A 22 5.87 14.50 10.64
N ASN A 23 4.55 14.28 10.60
CA ASN A 23 3.55 15.30 10.85
C ASN A 23 3.53 15.74 12.33
N ASN A 24 3.72 14.80 13.26
CA ASN A 24 3.75 15.06 14.70
C ASN A 24 5.10 15.63 15.19
N GLY A 25 6.03 15.93 14.27
CA GLY A 25 7.25 16.70 14.56
C GLY A 25 8.37 15.92 15.25
N VAL A 26 8.31 14.59 15.30
CA VAL A 26 9.31 13.77 16.03
C VAL A 26 10.64 13.67 15.28
N THR A 27 10.63 13.86 13.95
CA THR A 27 11.75 13.41 13.09
C THR A 27 12.61 14.53 12.50
N PHE A 28 12.13 15.76 12.33
CA PHE A 28 12.88 16.84 11.69
C PHE A 28 12.62 18.20 12.32
N TYR A 29 13.70 18.94 12.59
CA TYR A 29 13.66 20.37 12.95
C TYR A 29 13.59 21.29 11.71
N ASP A 30 13.80 20.74 10.51
CA ASP A 30 13.75 21.45 9.23
C ASP A 30 12.42 21.17 8.51
N GLU A 31 11.56 22.19 8.43
CA GLU A 31 10.23 22.10 7.83
C GLU A 31 10.27 21.84 6.31
N GLY A 32 11.32 22.29 5.60
CA GLY A 32 11.47 22.03 4.17
C GLY A 32 11.75 20.56 3.88
N LYS A 33 12.66 19.94 4.65
CA LYS A 33 12.93 18.50 4.55
C LYS A 33 11.73 17.67 4.97
N LYS A 34 11.04 18.07 6.04
CA LYS A 34 9.80 17.42 6.50
C LYS A 34 8.74 17.40 5.41
N ALA A 35 8.48 18.54 4.76
CA ALA A 35 7.52 18.63 3.67
C ALA A 35 7.91 17.76 2.47
N PHE A 36 9.20 17.76 2.09
CA PHE A 36 9.72 16.91 1.02
C PHE A 36 9.47 15.42 1.29
N TYR A 37 9.94 14.91 2.43
CA TYR A 37 9.77 13.49 2.76
C TYR A 37 8.31 13.11 2.94
N ALA A 38 7.48 13.98 3.53
CA ALA A 38 6.04 13.75 3.63
C ALA A 38 5.38 13.64 2.25
N GLY A 39 5.83 14.41 1.26
CA GLY A 39 5.39 14.29 -0.13
C GLY A 39 5.76 12.93 -0.73
N GLU A 40 7.01 12.49 -0.57
CA GLU A 40 7.50 11.22 -1.10
C GLU A 40 6.77 10.01 -0.47
N TYR A 41 6.54 10.02 0.84
CA TYR A 41 5.77 8.96 1.49
C TYR A 41 4.31 8.92 1.02
N ARG A 42 3.69 10.07 0.75
CA ARG A 42 2.34 10.13 0.16
C ARG A 42 2.29 9.52 -1.22
N LYS A 43 3.22 9.87 -2.11
CA LYS A 43 3.32 9.27 -3.45
C LYS A 43 3.45 7.74 -3.35
N LYS A 44 4.29 7.25 -2.43
CA LYS A 44 4.48 5.80 -2.26
C LYS A 44 3.24 5.09 -1.74
N LEU A 45 2.47 5.74 -0.86
CA LEU A 45 1.19 5.21 -0.40
C LEU A 45 0.19 5.09 -1.54
N ASP A 46 0.10 6.10 -2.41
CA ASP A 46 -0.80 6.05 -3.56
C ASP A 46 -0.43 4.90 -4.52
N GLU A 47 0.86 4.65 -4.74
CA GLU A 47 1.34 3.51 -5.53
C GLU A 47 0.94 2.17 -4.90
N ILE A 48 1.15 2.02 -3.59
CA ILE A 48 0.81 0.80 -2.84
C ILE A 48 -0.71 0.58 -2.89
N ASP A 49 -1.52 1.60 -2.65
CA ASP A 49 -2.97 1.50 -2.69
C ASP A 49 -3.47 1.11 -4.09
N ARG A 50 -2.86 1.62 -5.17
CA ARG A 50 -3.16 1.17 -6.54
C ARG A 50 -2.77 -0.28 -6.78
N LEU A 51 -1.63 -0.74 -6.25
CA LEU A 51 -1.19 -2.14 -6.36
C LEU A 51 -2.14 -3.08 -5.64
N ILE A 52 -2.55 -2.75 -4.40
CA ILE A 52 -3.51 -3.53 -3.62
C ILE A 52 -4.86 -3.63 -4.34
N ARG A 53 -5.36 -2.51 -4.89
CA ARG A 53 -6.61 -2.49 -5.67
C ARG A 53 -6.51 -3.41 -6.90
N ARG A 54 -5.41 -3.35 -7.65
CA ARG A 54 -5.19 -4.22 -8.81
C ARG A 54 -5.08 -5.70 -8.44
N PHE A 55 -4.41 -6.01 -7.34
CA PHE A 55 -4.33 -7.38 -6.83
C PHE A 55 -5.72 -7.91 -6.44
N SER A 56 -6.52 -7.10 -5.76
CA SER A 56 -7.88 -7.44 -5.36
C SER A 56 -8.77 -7.72 -6.57
N LEU A 57 -8.70 -6.87 -7.61
CA LEU A 57 -9.45 -7.06 -8.87
C LEU A 57 -9.04 -8.34 -9.61
N LYS A 58 -7.74 -8.62 -9.71
CA LYS A 58 -7.24 -9.86 -10.34
C LYS A 58 -7.73 -11.11 -9.61
N LEU A 59 -7.76 -11.07 -8.27
CA LEU A 59 -8.23 -12.21 -7.47
C LEU A 59 -9.72 -12.50 -7.72
N VAL A 60 -10.56 -11.45 -7.79
CA VAL A 60 -11.99 -11.59 -8.10
C VAL A 60 -12.18 -12.20 -9.49
N HIS A 61 -11.45 -11.71 -10.50
CA HIS A 61 -11.59 -12.18 -11.87
C HIS A 61 -11.12 -13.63 -12.07
N SER A 62 -10.11 -14.07 -11.31
CA SER A 62 -9.69 -15.48 -11.30
C SER A 62 -10.75 -16.39 -10.65
N LYS A 63 -11.43 -15.91 -9.60
CA LYS A 63 -12.46 -16.67 -8.88
C LYS A 63 -13.74 -16.86 -9.71
N GLU A 64 -14.09 -15.86 -10.52
CA GLU A 64 -15.19 -15.94 -11.50
C GLU A 64 -14.91 -17.00 -12.57
N LYS A 65 -13.68 -17.06 -13.11
CA LYS A 65 -13.31 -18.07 -14.12
C LYS A 65 -13.23 -19.51 -13.59
N GLU A 66 -13.02 -19.69 -12.29
CA GLU A 66 -12.94 -21.00 -11.66
C GLU A 66 -14.32 -21.58 -11.33
N SER A 67 -15.33 -20.73 -11.13
CA SER A 67 -16.71 -21.13 -10.84
C SER A 67 -17.56 -21.48 -12.08
N ASP A 68 -17.09 -21.12 -13.28
CA ASP A 68 -17.74 -21.44 -14.57
C ASP A 68 -17.23 -22.74 -15.23
N ARG A 69 -16.45 -23.56 -14.53
CA ARG A 69 -16.08 -24.89 -15.05
C ARG A 69 -17.16 -25.89 -14.65
N PRO A 70 -17.96 -26.45 -15.59
CA PRO A 70 -18.80 -27.58 -15.26
C PRO A 70 -17.87 -28.75 -14.91
N GLU A 71 -17.98 -29.26 -13.68
CA GLU A 71 -17.40 -30.55 -13.31
C GLU A 71 -17.80 -31.56 -14.39
N SER A 72 -16.81 -32.06 -15.12
CA SER A 72 -16.97 -33.07 -16.17
C SER A 72 -16.32 -34.36 -15.72
#